data_AF-A0ABD2RA97-F1
#
_entry.id   AF-A0ABD2RA97-F1
#
_cell.length_a   1.000
_cell.length_b   1.000
_cell.length_c   1.000
_cell.angle_alpha   90.00
_cell.angle_beta   90.00
_cell.angle_gamma   90.00
#
_symmetry.space_group_name_H-M   'P 1'
#
loop_
_entity.id
_entity.type
_entity.pdbx_description
1 polymer ?
#
loop_
_entity_poly.entity_id
_entity_poly.type
_entity_poly.pdbx_seq_one_letter_code
_entity_poly.pdbx_strand_id
1 'polypeptide(L)'
;MKVHPVPRKRNITLRYDIVSALSQANALSGRQKKLRRLPHIFAKVLELPFNSDADVSIEETSDSFRFVIPTDDAGNNIRADTVEIYPGVTKIVIRGDNVLDSSLGEFELDLWRFRLPPSTLPELATADFADGELVVTVPKDPDEEKVDDGGIGEAGRLILVQ
;
A
#
# COMPACT_ATOMS: atom_id res chain seq x y z
N MET A 1 -47.10 27.11 -27.53
CA MET A 1 -46.29 25.96 -28.01
C MET A 1 -44.86 26.44 -28.22
N LYS A 2 -43.89 25.83 -27.53
CA LYS A 2 -42.47 26.19 -27.61
C LYS A 2 -41.84 25.27 -28.67
N VAL A 3 -41.55 25.81 -29.85
CA VAL A 3 -40.97 25.07 -30.98
C VAL A 3 -39.45 25.12 -30.85
N HIS A 4 -38.80 23.95 -30.79
CA HIS A 4 -37.34 23.86 -30.74
C HIS A 4 -36.73 24.03 -32.13
N PRO A 5 -35.63 24.78 -32.29
CA PRO A 5 -34.97 24.91 -33.59
C PRO A 5 -34.24 23.62 -33.98
N VAL A 6 -34.38 23.24 -35.25
CA VAL A 6 -33.79 22.03 -35.85
C VAL A 6 -32.27 22.16 -35.96
N PRO A 7 -31.47 21.10 -35.70
CA PRO A 7 -30.03 21.16 -35.80
C PRO A 7 -29.57 21.34 -37.25
N ARG A 8 -28.82 22.42 -37.51
CA ARG A 8 -28.32 22.79 -38.83
C ARG A 8 -27.05 21.98 -39.15
N LYS A 9 -27.18 20.91 -39.94
CA LYS A 9 -26.04 20.11 -40.44
C LYS A 9 -25.12 20.97 -41.31
N ARG A 10 -23.82 21.00 -40.99
CA ARG A 10 -22.76 21.52 -41.87
C ARG A 10 -22.13 20.34 -42.60
N ASN A 11 -22.08 20.38 -43.93
CA ASN A 11 -21.53 19.33 -44.77
C ASN A 11 -20.01 19.55 -44.89
N ILE A 12 -19.22 18.88 -44.06
CA ILE A 12 -17.75 18.87 -44.19
C ILE A 12 -17.37 17.61 -44.96
N THR A 13 -17.00 17.77 -46.23
CA THR A 13 -16.43 16.71 -47.06
C THR A 13 -14.98 16.49 -46.65
N LEU A 14 -14.73 15.53 -45.76
CA LEU A 14 -13.42 14.90 -45.59
C LEU A 14 -13.54 13.45 -46.04
N ARG A 15 -13.47 13.27 -47.35
CA ARG A 15 -13.50 11.95 -47.98
C ARG A 15 -12.07 11.43 -48.03
N TYR A 16 -11.85 10.45 -47.17
CA TYR A 16 -11.05 9.23 -47.32
C TYR A 16 -10.24 8.96 -46.05
N ASP A 17 -10.40 7.74 -45.55
CA ASP A 17 -9.63 7.05 -44.50
C ASP A 17 -10.15 7.02 -43.04
N ILE A 18 -11.17 7.80 -42.67
CA ILE A 18 -11.74 7.67 -41.31
C ILE A 18 -12.66 6.44 -41.18
N VAL A 19 -13.42 6.12 -42.23
CA VAL A 19 -14.38 5.00 -42.18
C VAL A 19 -13.67 3.64 -42.14
N SER A 20 -12.49 3.52 -42.78
CA SER A 20 -11.69 2.29 -42.76
C SER A 20 -11.01 2.08 -41.40
N ALA A 21 -10.49 3.15 -40.79
CA ALA A 21 -9.91 3.11 -39.44
C ALA A 21 -10.98 2.84 -38.36
N LEU A 22 -12.18 3.44 -38.46
CA LEU A 22 -13.29 3.17 -37.55
C LEU A 22 -13.84 1.74 -37.72
N SER A 23 -13.87 1.20 -38.94
CA SER A 23 -14.31 -0.18 -39.18
C SER A 23 -13.31 -1.21 -38.60
N GLN A 24 -12.01 -0.95 -38.70
CA GLN A 24 -10.97 -1.75 -38.02
C GLN A 24 -11.03 -1.61 -36.49
N ALA A 25 -11.31 -0.41 -35.97
CA ALA A 25 -11.54 -0.19 -34.54
C ALA A 25 -12.83 -0.89 -34.04
N ASN A 26 -13.87 -0.99 -34.88
CA ASN A 26 -15.09 -1.74 -34.56
C ASN A 26 -14.87 -3.26 -34.61
N ALA A 27 -14.01 -3.77 -35.50
CA ALA A 27 -13.62 -5.19 -35.51
C ALA A 27 -12.83 -5.58 -34.24
N LEU A 28 -12.08 -4.65 -33.64
CA LEU A 28 -11.43 -4.83 -32.33
C LEU A 28 -12.35 -4.52 -31.13
N SER A 29 -13.43 -3.75 -31.32
CA SER A 29 -14.42 -3.40 -30.28
C SER A 29 -15.41 -4.52 -29.95
N GLY A 30 -15.44 -5.59 -30.74
CA GLY A 30 -16.25 -6.78 -30.45
C GLY A 30 -15.72 -7.64 -29.29
N ARG A 31 -14.45 -7.46 -28.91
CA ARG A 31 -13.88 -8.11 -27.73
C ARG A 31 -13.90 -7.12 -26.58
N GLN A 32 -15.07 -6.97 -25.97
CA GLN A 32 -15.21 -6.35 -24.64
C GLN A 32 -14.14 -6.97 -23.73
N LYS A 33 -13.01 -6.26 -23.54
CA LYS A 33 -11.98 -6.67 -22.59
C LYS A 33 -12.64 -6.53 -21.23
N LYS A 34 -13.23 -7.63 -20.74
CA LYS A 34 -13.79 -7.69 -19.39
C LYS A 34 -12.67 -7.23 -18.46
N LEU A 35 -12.85 -6.05 -17.86
CA LEU A 35 -11.91 -5.54 -16.88
C LEU A 35 -11.81 -6.59 -15.79
N ARG A 36 -10.60 -7.08 -15.54
CA ARG A 36 -10.35 -7.93 -14.39
C ARG A 36 -10.15 -6.99 -13.21
N ARG A 37 -10.74 -7.33 -12.06
CA ARG A 37 -10.48 -6.60 -10.83
C ARG A 37 -8.99 -6.75 -10.52
N LEU A 38 -8.29 -5.62 -10.40
CA LEU A 38 -6.89 -5.65 -9.94
C LEU A 38 -6.87 -6.26 -8.53
N PRO A 39 -5.83 -7.03 -8.18
CA PRO A 39 -5.59 -7.37 -6.78
C PRO A 39 -5.62 -6.10 -5.94
N HIS A 40 -6.25 -6.17 -4.76
CA HIS A 40 -6.27 -5.03 -3.87
C HIS A 40 -4.84 -4.78 -3.37
N ILE A 41 -4.29 -3.59 -3.67
CA ILE A 41 -2.98 -3.15 -3.19
C ILE A 41 -3.20 -2.10 -2.11
N PHE A 42 -2.51 -2.26 -0.98
CA PHE A 42 -2.58 -1.32 0.14
C PHE A 42 -1.63 -0.17 -0.11
N ALA A 43 -2.00 1.04 0.29
CA ALA A 43 -1.17 2.22 0.08
C ALA A 43 0.12 2.21 0.91
N LYS A 44 0.08 1.65 2.13
CA LYS A 44 1.22 1.60 3.05
C LYS A 44 1.33 0.20 3.65
N VAL A 45 2.51 -0.41 3.57
CA VAL A 45 2.75 -1.78 4.04
C VAL A 45 4.08 -1.84 4.79
N LEU A 46 4.10 -2.47 5.96
CA LEU A 46 5.34 -2.94 6.58
C LEU A 46 5.57 -4.39 6.16
N GLU A 47 6.79 -4.71 5.72
CA GLU A 47 7.23 -6.08 5.49
C GLU A 47 8.48 -6.34 6.32
N LEU A 48 8.41 -7.35 7.17
CA LEU A 48 9.51 -7.76 8.02
C LEU A 48 10.22 -8.97 7.41
N PRO A 49 11.54 -9.12 7.62
CA PRO A 49 12.35 -10.21 7.08
C PRO A 49 12.18 -11.51 7.89
N PHE A 50 10.94 -11.87 8.22
CA PHE A 50 10.59 -13.10 8.92
C PHE A 50 9.45 -13.80 8.18
N ASN A 51 9.27 -15.09 8.46
CA ASN A 51 8.13 -15.85 7.97
C ASN A 51 6.80 -15.24 8.47
N SER A 52 5.73 -15.45 7.71
CA SER A 52 4.41 -14.90 8.04
C SER A 52 3.81 -15.41 9.34
N ASP A 53 4.31 -16.54 9.86
CA ASP A 53 3.92 -17.15 11.13
C ASP A 53 4.80 -16.70 12.32
N ALA A 54 5.76 -15.78 12.10
CA ALA A 54 6.58 -15.23 13.15
C ALA A 54 5.74 -14.53 14.24
N ASP A 55 6.16 -14.69 15.49
CA ASP A 55 5.52 -14.07 16.65
C ASP A 55 5.94 -12.60 16.73
N VAL A 56 5.08 -11.73 16.20
CA VAL A 56 5.29 -10.28 16.18
C VAL A 56 4.28 -9.62 17.10
N SER A 57 4.78 -9.03 18.18
CA SER A 57 3.96 -8.21 19.07
C SER A 57 3.74 -6.83 18.46
N ILE A 58 2.48 -6.38 18.40
CA ILE A 58 2.11 -5.08 17.81
C ILE A 58 1.51 -4.21 18.90
N GLU A 59 2.16 -3.09 19.18
CA GLU A 59 1.71 -2.07 20.11
C GLU A 59 1.29 -0.83 19.30
N GLU A 60 0.07 -0.36 19.50
CA GLU A 60 -0.43 0.86 18.88
C GLU A 60 -0.59 1.95 19.94
N THR A 61 0.03 3.09 19.70
CA THR A 61 -0.14 4.32 20.47
C THR A 61 -0.81 5.39 19.59
N SER A 62 -1.13 6.54 20.19
CA SER A 62 -1.67 7.69 19.43
C SER A 62 -0.66 8.26 18.43
N ASP A 63 0.63 8.08 18.68
CA ASP A 63 1.73 8.66 17.93
C ASP A 63 2.49 7.66 17.04
N SER A 64 2.32 6.35 17.25
CA SER A 64 3.05 5.33 16.47
C SER A 64 2.44 3.94 16.51
N PHE A 65 2.93 3.08 15.62
CA PHE A 65 2.91 1.64 15.77
C PHE A 65 4.30 1.14 16.12
N ARG A 66 4.40 0.19 17.04
CA ARG A 66 5.65 -0.48 17.40
C ARG A 66 5.48 -1.99 17.20
N PHE A 67 6.38 -2.58 16.44
CA PHE A 67 6.42 -4.00 16.13
C PHE A 67 7.65 -4.58 16.81
N VAL A 68 7.46 -5.54 17.71
CA VAL A 68 8.53 -6.15 18.51
C VAL A 68 8.62 -7.62 18.16
N ILE A 69 9.83 -8.05 17.80
CA ILE A 69 10.10 -9.40 17.32
C ILE A 69 11.29 -9.94 18.12
N PRO A 70 11.08 -10.95 18.97
CA PRO A 70 12.17 -11.66 19.62
C PRO A 70 13.03 -12.36 18.55
N THR A 71 14.31 -12.04 18.48
CA THR A 71 15.28 -12.69 17.58
C THR A 71 16.69 -12.56 18.11
N ASP A 72 17.46 -13.65 18.06
CA ASP A 72 18.86 -13.65 18.48
C ASP A 72 19.81 -13.12 17.40
N ASP A 73 19.32 -12.95 16.17
CA ASP A 73 20.11 -12.51 15.02
C ASP A 73 19.33 -11.52 14.15
N ALA A 74 19.61 -10.24 14.35
CA ALA A 74 19.19 -9.17 13.43
C ALA A 74 20.38 -8.50 12.75
N GLY A 75 21.61 -8.97 12.98
CA GLY A 75 22.82 -8.32 12.49
C GLY A 75 23.10 -6.93 13.06
N ASN A 76 24.08 -6.26 12.44
CA ASN A 76 24.46 -4.88 12.77
C ASN A 76 23.89 -3.90 11.73
N ASN A 77 23.85 -2.61 12.08
CA ASN A 77 23.45 -1.51 11.19
C ASN A 77 22.00 -1.64 10.64
N ILE A 78 21.08 -2.01 11.53
CA ILE A 78 19.68 -2.19 11.19
C ILE A 78 19.01 -0.84 10.92
N ARG A 79 18.20 -0.79 9.87
CA ARG A 79 17.43 0.39 9.50
C ARG A 79 16.12 0.01 8.81
N ALA A 80 15.10 0.86 9.00
CA ALA A 80 13.89 0.84 8.21
C ALA A 80 14.07 1.71 6.95
N ASP A 81 13.85 1.09 5.79
CA ASP A 81 13.91 1.72 4.48
C ASP A 81 12.53 1.76 3.86
N THR A 82 12.15 2.93 3.37
CA THR A 82 10.87 3.11 2.68
C THR A 82 11.09 3.10 1.17
N VAL A 83 10.33 2.28 0.47
CA VAL A 83 10.39 2.11 -0.98
C VAL A 83 9.01 2.27 -1.62
N GLU A 84 8.94 3.02 -2.71
CA GLU A 84 7.73 3.10 -3.53
C GLU A 84 7.72 1.94 -4.53
N ILE A 85 6.82 0.98 -4.34
CA ILE A 85 6.73 -0.23 -5.19
C ILE A 85 5.78 -0.05 -6.37
N TYR A 86 4.90 0.94 -6.28
CA TYR A 86 3.96 1.37 -7.30
C TYR A 86 3.55 2.81 -6.96
N PRO A 87 3.18 3.67 -7.93
CA PRO A 87 2.75 5.03 -7.64
C PRO A 87 1.70 5.10 -6.51
N GLY A 88 2.05 5.78 -5.42
CA GLY A 88 1.18 5.92 -4.24
C GLY A 88 1.08 4.69 -3.34
N VAL A 89 1.94 3.68 -3.57
CA VAL A 89 2.10 2.51 -2.70
C VAL A 89 3.51 2.45 -2.15
N THR A 90 3.60 2.67 -0.85
CA THR A 90 4.85 2.66 -0.11
C THR A 90 4.97 1.40 0.73
N LYS A 91 6.18 0.86 0.79
CA LYS A 91 6.52 -0.32 1.56
C LYS A 91 7.72 -0.03 2.43
N ILE A 92 7.62 -0.32 3.71
CA ILE A 92 8.74 -0.30 4.65
C ILE A 92 9.37 -1.69 4.64
N VAL A 93 10.68 -1.74 4.47
CA VAL A 93 11.50 -2.95 4.57
C VAL A 93 12.59 -2.75 5.60
N ILE A 94 12.98 -3.81 6.30
CA ILE A 94 14.08 -3.76 7.26
C ILE A 94 15.36 -4.24 6.58
N ARG A 95 16.43 -3.45 6.69
CA ARG A 95 17.75 -3.75 6.12
C ARG A 95 18.81 -3.72 7.21
N GLY A 96 19.86 -4.50 7.03
CA GLY A 96 21.05 -4.50 7.89
C GLY A 96 22.03 -5.58 7.42
N ASP A 97 23.24 -5.58 7.98
CA ASP A 97 24.38 -6.33 7.44
C ASP A 97 24.20 -7.85 7.50
N ASN A 98 23.38 -8.34 8.44
CA ASN A 98 23.06 -9.76 8.63
C ASN A 98 21.57 -9.98 8.89
N VAL A 99 20.70 -9.02 8.53
CA VAL A 99 19.25 -9.08 8.84
C VAL A 99 18.57 -10.31 8.21
N LEU A 100 19.21 -10.96 7.24
CA LEU A 100 19.12 -12.38 6.88
C LEU A 100 20.08 -12.56 5.69
N ASP A 101 21.15 -13.36 5.77
CA ASP A 101 22.14 -13.49 4.67
C ASP A 101 21.46 -13.94 3.35
N SER A 102 21.16 -12.95 2.50
CA SER A 102 21.07 -12.93 1.03
C SER A 102 20.26 -14.02 0.30
N SER A 103 19.58 -14.94 0.99
CA SER A 103 18.99 -16.16 0.41
C SER A 103 17.49 -16.37 0.66
N LEU A 104 16.85 -15.54 1.51
CA LEU A 104 15.40 -15.29 1.45
C LEU A 104 15.05 -14.39 0.23
N GLY A 105 15.76 -14.66 -0.87
CA GLY A 105 15.92 -13.78 -2.02
C GLY A 105 14.71 -13.84 -2.93
N GLU A 106 14.20 -12.67 -3.31
CA GLU A 106 13.29 -12.36 -4.44
C GLU A 106 11.98 -13.18 -4.60
N PHE A 107 11.80 -14.33 -3.94
CA PHE A 107 10.74 -15.30 -4.22
C PHE A 107 10.05 -15.87 -2.98
N GLU A 108 10.50 -15.53 -1.76
CA GLU A 108 9.81 -15.91 -0.54
C GLU A 108 8.58 -15.01 -0.38
N LEU A 109 7.43 -15.50 -0.86
CA LEU A 109 6.15 -14.76 -0.82
C LEU A 109 5.51 -14.76 0.57
N ASP A 110 6.03 -15.58 1.48
CA ASP A 110 5.46 -15.81 2.81
C ASP A 110 6.15 -14.99 3.89
N LEU A 111 6.48 -13.74 3.55
CA LEU A 111 7.03 -12.78 4.48
C LEU A 111 5.94 -12.21 5.39
N TRP A 112 6.33 -11.87 6.61
CA TRP A 112 5.47 -11.20 7.57
C TRP A 112 5.12 -9.79 7.09
N ARG A 113 3.83 -9.49 6.97
CA ARG A 113 3.33 -8.24 6.39
C ARG A 113 2.20 -7.66 7.20
N PHE A 114 2.28 -6.35 7.42
CA PHE A 114 1.23 -5.59 8.08
C PHE A 114 0.78 -4.42 7.22
N ARG A 115 -0.53 -4.21 7.14
CA ARG A 115 -1.12 -3.10 6.40
C ARG A 115 -1.21 -1.91 7.33
N LEU A 116 -0.51 -0.85 6.97
CA LEU A 116 -0.45 0.34 7.80
C LEU A 116 -1.64 1.26 7.51
N PRO A 117 -2.25 1.87 8.53
CA PRO A 117 -3.27 2.89 8.33
C PRO A 117 -2.75 4.11 7.55
N PRO A 118 -3.64 4.86 6.88
CA PRO A 118 -3.26 6.09 6.19
C PRO A 118 -2.52 7.10 7.08
N SER A 119 -2.87 7.19 8.37
CA SER A 119 -2.23 8.09 9.34
C SER A 119 -0.75 7.83 9.59
N THR A 120 -0.21 6.70 9.16
CA THR A 120 1.21 6.39 9.38
C THR A 120 2.13 7.21 8.48
N LEU A 121 3.37 7.44 8.93
CA LEU A 121 4.41 8.16 8.22
C LEU A 121 5.59 7.21 7.91
N PRO A 122 5.51 6.37 6.85
CA PRO A 122 6.54 5.40 6.51
C PRO A 122 7.95 6.01 6.38
N GLU A 123 8.07 7.23 5.86
CA GLU A 123 9.36 7.91 5.68
C GLU A 123 10.11 8.21 6.99
N LEU A 124 9.40 8.20 8.13
CA LEU A 124 9.95 8.42 9.46
C LEU A 124 10.11 7.12 10.25
N ALA A 125 9.85 5.97 9.63
CA ALA A 125 9.99 4.69 10.30
C ALA A 125 11.44 4.45 10.72
N THR A 126 11.60 3.86 11.90
CA THR A 126 12.89 3.48 12.45
C THR A 126 12.89 2.00 12.80
N ALA A 127 14.08 1.43 12.83
CA ALA A 127 14.30 0.07 13.31
C ALA A 127 15.53 0.07 14.20
N ASP A 128 15.45 -0.65 15.30
CA ASP A 128 16.55 -0.81 16.24
C ASP A 128 16.55 -2.24 16.79
N PHE A 129 17.71 -2.68 17.27
CA PHE A 129 17.88 -3.99 17.85
C PHE A 129 18.58 -3.89 19.19
N ALA A 130 17.87 -4.30 20.23
CA ALA A 130 18.35 -4.26 21.61
C ALA A 130 17.79 -5.47 22.36
N ASP A 131 18.58 -6.01 23.29
CA ASP A 131 18.15 -7.07 24.22
C ASP A 131 17.56 -8.32 23.56
N GLY A 132 18.00 -8.67 22.33
CA GLY A 132 17.48 -9.83 21.60
C GLY A 132 16.12 -9.58 20.93
N GLU A 133 15.75 -8.31 20.74
CA GLU A 133 14.50 -7.92 20.09
C GLU A 133 14.76 -6.94 18.94
N LEU A 134 14.18 -7.23 17.78
CA LEU A 134 14.02 -6.24 16.73
C LEU A 134 12.78 -5.40 17.03
N VAL A 135 12.96 -4.10 17.05
CA VAL A 135 11.91 -3.12 17.29
C VAL A 135 11.78 -2.23 16.07
N VAL A 136 10.62 -2.27 15.41
CA VAL A 136 10.29 -1.36 14.30
C VAL A 136 9.23 -0.38 14.75
N THR A 137 9.52 0.90 14.63
CA THR A 137 8.59 1.98 15.00
C THR A 137 8.14 2.71 13.74
N VAL A 138 6.84 2.83 13.55
CA VAL A 138 6.22 3.57 12.45
C VAL A 138 5.41 4.72 13.03
N PRO A 139 5.89 5.97 12.95
CA PRO A 139 5.17 7.13 13.47
C PRO A 139 3.83 7.35 12.75
N LYS A 140 2.92 8.06 13.41
CA LYS A 140 1.65 8.56 12.87
C LYS A 140 1.67 10.08 12.76
N ASP A 141 0.90 10.61 11.83
CA ASP A 141 0.61 12.02 11.72
C ASP A 141 -0.40 12.41 12.82
N PRO A 142 -0.03 13.28 13.77
CA PRO A 142 -0.90 13.69 14.87
C PRO A 142 -2.11 14.52 14.41
N ASP A 143 -2.11 15.03 13.18
CA ASP A 143 -3.18 15.88 12.63
C ASP A 143 -4.13 15.13 11.68
N GLU A 144 -3.77 13.92 11.21
CA GLU A 144 -4.67 13.10 10.37
C GLU A 144 -5.80 12.43 11.18
N GLU A 145 -5.61 12.18 12.48
CA GLU A 145 -6.64 11.53 13.33
C GLU A 145 -7.78 12.47 13.74
N LYS A 146 -7.72 13.78 13.43
CA LYS A 146 -8.73 14.77 13.84
C LYS A 146 -9.95 14.89 12.90
N VAL A 147 -10.05 14.05 11.87
CA VAL A 147 -11.12 14.18 10.86
C VAL A 147 -12.36 13.34 11.19
N ASP A 148 -12.36 12.53 12.25
CA ASP A 148 -13.55 11.82 12.67
C ASP A 148 -13.58 11.58 14.19
N ASP A 149 -14.02 12.59 14.96
CA ASP A 149 -14.91 12.32 16.10
C ASP A 149 -15.58 13.62 16.58
N GLY A 150 -16.82 13.80 16.17
CA GLY A 150 -17.80 14.40 17.06
C GLY A 150 -18.55 13.27 17.76
N GLY A 151 -18.05 12.74 18.88
CA GLY A 151 -18.82 11.73 19.61
C GLY A 151 -18.12 10.75 20.55
N ILE A 152 -17.47 11.24 21.61
CA ILE A 152 -17.46 10.67 22.97
C ILE A 152 -16.89 9.24 23.13
N GLY A 153 -15.79 9.15 23.89
CA GLY A 153 -15.62 8.06 24.87
C GLY A 153 -14.40 7.16 24.70
N GLU A 154 -13.29 7.61 25.27
CA GLU A 154 -12.27 6.83 26.01
C GLU A 154 -12.57 5.33 26.24
N ALA A 155 -11.83 4.45 25.56
CA ALA A 155 -11.35 3.16 26.08
C ALA A 155 -10.42 2.48 25.06
N GLY A 156 -9.18 2.20 25.45
CA GLY A 156 -8.19 1.49 24.65
C GLY A 156 -8.72 0.17 24.10
N ARG A 157 -8.67 0.03 22.77
CA ARG A 157 -9.12 -1.16 22.05
C ARG A 157 -7.98 -2.17 21.94
N LEU A 158 -7.89 -3.07 22.91
CA LEU A 158 -7.08 -4.28 22.77
C LEU A 158 -7.83 -5.26 21.88
N ILE A 159 -7.25 -5.65 20.73
CA ILE A 159 -7.75 -6.74 19.91
C ILE A 159 -6.99 -8.01 20.27
N LEU A 160 -7.67 -8.93 20.96
CA LEU A 160 -7.20 -10.29 21.18
C LEU A 160 -7.68 -11.14 19.99
N VAL A 161 -6.75 -11.74 19.26
CA VAL A 161 -7.05 -12.70 18.19
C VAL A 161 -7.01 -14.10 18.81
N GLN A 162 -8.11 -14.84 18.68
CA GLN A 162 -8.28 -16.20 19.19
C GLN A 162 -7.82 -17.25 18.18
#